data_AF-A0A9D4XP77-F1
#
_entry.id   AF-A0A9D4XP77-F1
#
_cell.length_a   1.000
_cell.length_b   1.000
_cell.length_c   1.000
_cell.angle_alpha   90.00
_cell.angle_beta   90.00
_cell.angle_gamma   90.00
#
_symmetry.space_group_name_H-M   'P 1'
#
loop_
_entity.id
_entity.type
_entity.pdbx_description
1 polymer ?
#
loop_
_entity_poly.entity_id
_entity_poly.type
_entity_poly.pdbx_seq_one_letter_code
_entity_poly.pdbx_strand_id
1 'polypeptide(L)'
;MNVAKLENFEAGKFGWYYQGCDQCNKSVTHKDGTFVFYANHETQKPVPRYKLEVHDIDDKYKVEIIFWDNDCAKLIGKSANDLKTRCLFVADLSSS
;
A
#
# COMPACT_ATOMS: atom_id res chain seq x y z
N MET A 1 -6.61 -8.08 28.46
CA MET A 1 -6.14 -7.99 27.05
C MET A 1 -6.85 -6.78 26.46
N ASN A 2 -6.10 -5.74 26.07
CA ASN A 2 -6.70 -4.56 25.45
C ASN A 2 -6.72 -4.81 23.94
N VAL A 3 -7.89 -4.72 23.33
CA VAL A 3 -8.08 -4.89 21.89
C VAL A 3 -8.45 -3.53 21.33
N ALA A 4 -7.65 -3.03 20.40
CA ALA A 4 -7.97 -1.83 19.64
C ALA A 4 -8.78 -2.22 18.40
N LYS A 5 -9.84 -1.47 18.11
CA LYS A 5 -10.63 -1.61 16.88
C LYS A 5 -10.26 -0.46 15.96
N LEU A 6 -9.70 -0.78 14.80
CA LEU A 6 -9.49 0.20 13.74
C LEU A 6 -10.81 0.36 12.98
N GLU A 7 -11.43 1.55 13.05
CA GLU A 7 -12.68 1.82 12.33
C GLU A 7 -12.41 2.40 10.93
N ASN A 8 -11.44 3.31 10.83
CA ASN A 8 -11.07 3.96 9.57
C ASN A 8 -9.56 4.06 9.45
N PHE A 9 -9.06 3.98 8.22
CA PHE A 9 -7.69 4.35 7.88
C PHE A 9 -7.71 5.19 6.62
N GLU A 10 -6.79 6.15 6.54
CA GLU A 10 -6.64 6.98 5.35
C GLU A 10 -5.44 6.50 4.55
N ALA A 11 -5.51 6.68 3.23
CA ALA A 11 -4.32 6.59 2.43
C ALA A 11 -3.39 7.75 2.83
N GLY A 12 -2.13 7.44 3.13
CA GLY A 12 -1.13 8.48 3.42
C GLY A 12 -0.93 9.40 2.22
N LYS A 13 -0.10 10.44 2.38
CA LYS A 13 0.18 11.44 1.33
C LYS A 13 0.54 10.84 -0.04
N PHE A 14 1.11 9.63 -0.04
CA PHE A 14 1.56 8.94 -1.25
C PHE A 14 0.65 7.77 -1.68
N GLY A 15 -0.56 7.69 -1.13
CA GLY A 15 -1.50 6.59 -1.36
C GLY A 15 -1.38 5.46 -0.33
N TRP A 16 -2.15 4.40 -0.55
CA TRP A 16 -2.24 3.22 0.33
C TRP A 16 -1.32 2.07 -0.09
N TYR A 17 -0.62 2.22 -1.23
CA TYR A 17 0.31 1.23 -1.76
C TYR A 17 1.46 1.90 -2.50
N TYR A 18 2.55 1.15 -2.69
CA TYR A 18 3.65 1.53 -3.56
C TYR A 18 3.95 0.41 -4.56
N GLN A 19 4.66 0.74 -5.63
CA GLN A 19 5.18 -0.26 -6.57
C GLN A 19 6.47 -0.83 -6.02
N GLY A 20 6.50 -2.11 -5.69
CA GLY A 20 7.68 -2.81 -5.19
C GLY A 20 8.32 -3.71 -6.24
N CYS A 21 9.62 -3.92 -6.13
CA CYS A 21 10.31 -4.99 -6.86
C CYS A 21 9.79 -6.37 -6.43
N ASP A 22 9.62 -7.26 -7.39
CA ASP A 22 9.20 -8.65 -7.22
C ASP A 22 10.24 -9.51 -6.47
N GLN A 23 11.51 -9.11 -6.50
CA GLN A 23 12.62 -9.85 -5.88
C GLN A 23 13.00 -9.34 -4.48
N CYS A 24 13.01 -8.02 -4.27
CA CYS A 24 13.57 -7.43 -3.04
C CYS A 24 12.60 -6.52 -2.27
N ASN A 25 11.34 -6.40 -2.71
CA ASN A 25 10.28 -5.58 -2.12
C ASN A 25 10.54 -4.07 -2.04
N LYS A 26 11.70 -3.59 -2.49
CA LYS A 26 12.03 -2.17 -2.45
C LYS A 26 11.20 -1.39 -3.46
N SER A 27 10.82 -0.16 -3.11
CA SER A 27 10.01 0.72 -3.95
C SER A 27 10.72 1.02 -5.26
N VAL A 28 10.06 0.81 -6.39
CA VAL A 28 10.60 1.12 -7.71
C VAL A 28 10.00 2.41 -8.25
N THR A 29 10.78 3.13 -9.06
CA THR A 29 10.34 4.33 -9.77
C THR A 29 10.31 4.05 -11.26
N HIS A 30 9.34 4.61 -11.97
CA HIS A 30 9.31 4.53 -13.43
C HIS A 30 10.29 5.54 -14.04
N LYS A 31 11.26 5.07 -14.80
CA LYS A 31 12.25 5.89 -15.51
C LYS A 31 12.47 5.30 -16.90
N ASP A 32 12.34 6.13 -17.94
CA ASP A 32 12.62 5.77 -19.34
C ASP A 32 11.89 4.48 -19.83
N GLY A 33 10.64 4.30 -19.40
CA GLY A 33 9.83 3.13 -19.78
C GLY A 33 10.09 1.85 -18.98
N THR A 34 11.00 1.90 -17.99
CA THR A 34 11.37 0.76 -17.14
C THR A 34 11.18 1.11 -15.66
N PHE A 35 10.89 0.12 -14.81
CA PHE A 35 10.87 0.33 -13.36
C PHE A 35 12.26 0.03 -12.78
N VAL A 36 12.86 1.04 -12.14
CA VAL A 36 14.23 1.00 -11.61
C VAL A 36 14.21 1.22 -10.10
N PHE A 37 14.99 0.43 -9.35
CA PHE A 37 15.30 0.70 -7.94
C PHE A 37 16.69 1.37 -7.79
N TYR A 38 16.92 2.09 -6.68
CA TYR A 38 18.13 2.83 -6.31
C TYR A 38 19.48 2.06 -6.36
N ALA A 39 19.50 0.77 -6.70
CA ALA A 39 20.69 -0.08 -6.76
C ALA A 39 20.92 -0.77 -8.13
N ASN A 40 20.53 -0.13 -9.24
CA ASN A 40 20.70 -0.65 -10.62
C ASN A 40 20.04 -2.02 -10.90
N HIS A 41 19.06 -2.41 -10.09
CA HIS A 41 18.24 -3.59 -10.36
C HIS A 41 16.98 -3.15 -11.08
N GLU A 42 16.81 -3.64 -12.30
CA GLU A 42 15.64 -3.38 -13.14
C GLU A 42 14.59 -4.46 -12.89
N THR A 43 13.33 -4.06 -12.85
CA THR A 43 12.21 -5.01 -12.93
C THR A 43 11.24 -4.53 -13.99
N GLN A 44 10.74 -5.46 -14.79
CA GLN A 44 9.67 -5.17 -15.74
C GLN A 44 8.29 -5.44 -15.14
N LYS A 45 8.24 -6.01 -13.92
CA LYS A 45 7.01 -6.48 -13.28
C LYS A 45 6.92 -5.95 -11.85
N PRO A 46 6.73 -4.62 -11.69
CA PRO A 46 6.47 -4.08 -10.36
C PRO A 46 5.20 -4.70 -9.76
N VAL A 47 5.25 -4.98 -8.47
CA VAL A 47 4.14 -5.56 -7.71
C VAL A 47 3.59 -4.50 -6.77
N PRO A 48 2.28 -4.20 -6.80
CA PRO A 48 1.66 -3.34 -5.80
C PRO A 48 1.83 -3.94 -4.40
N ARG A 49 2.25 -3.13 -3.42
CA ARG A 49 2.45 -3.54 -2.02
C ARG A 49 1.85 -2.53 -1.06
N TYR A 50 1.22 -2.99 0.02
CA TYR A 50 0.59 -2.09 0.98
C TYR A 50 1.63 -1.22 1.72
N LYS A 51 1.21 0.02 1.97
CA LYS A 51 1.77 0.90 2.99
C LYS A 51 0.62 1.71 3.56
N LEU A 52 0.06 1.24 4.67
CA LEU A 52 -1.03 1.92 5.36
C LEU A 52 -0.47 2.72 6.53
N GLU A 53 -0.75 4.02 6.53
CA GLU A 53 -0.42 4.93 7.62
C GLU A 53 -1.71 5.12 8.42
N VAL A 54 -1.72 4.58 9.64
CA VAL A 54 -2.84 4.72 10.57
C VAL A 54 -2.46 5.78 11.59
N HIS A 55 -3.27 6.83 11.62
CA HIS A 55 -3.17 7.88 12.63
C HIS A 55 -4.29 7.65 13.64
N ASP A 56 -3.92 7.29 14.87
CA ASP A 56 -4.83 7.37 16.00
C ASP A 56 -4.60 8.70 16.71
N ILE A 57 -5.67 9.47 16.86
CA ILE A 57 -5.67 10.73 17.60
C ILE A 57 -6.68 10.53 18.72
N ASP A 58 -6.18 10.11 19.88
CA ASP A 58 -6.91 10.29 21.12
C ASP A 58 -6.63 11.72 21.63
N ASP A 59 -7.50 12.27 22.47
CA ASP A 59 -7.44 13.65 23.00
C ASP A 59 -6.10 13.96 23.71
N LYS A 60 -5.31 12.93 24.01
CA LYS A 60 -4.07 13.02 24.78
C LYS A 60 -2.83 12.50 24.06
N TYR A 61 -3.00 11.69 23.00
CA TYR A 61 -1.87 11.03 22.33
C TYR A 61 -2.13 10.89 20.84
N LYS A 62 -1.11 11.23 20.05
CA LYS A 62 -1.04 10.89 18.62
C LYS A 62 -0.18 9.65 18.47
N VAL A 63 -0.73 8.61 17.86
CA VAL A 63 0.02 7.41 17.48
C VAL A 63 0.01 7.28 15.96
N GLU A 64 1.20 7.15 15.38
CA GLU A 64 1.35 6.84 13.96
C GLU A 64 1.85 5.40 13.83
N ILE A 65 1.04 4.54 13.22
CA ILE A 65 1.38 3.13 12.99
C ILE A 65 1.45 2.90 11.48
N ILE A 66 2.54 2.28 11.02
CA ILE A 66 2.69 1.88 9.62
C ILE A 66 2.52 0.38 9.52
N PHE A 67 1.54 -0.07 8.74
CA PHE A 67 1.38 -1.46 8.38
C PHE A 67 1.93 -1.71 6.97
N TRP A 68 2.82 -2.68 6.87
CA TRP A 68 3.44 -3.09 5.61
C TRP A 68 2.67 -4.25 4.96
N ASP A 69 3.08 -4.58 3.73
CA ASP A 69 2.43 -5.54 2.84
C ASP A 69 1.94 -6.83 3.51
N ASN A 70 2.83 -7.53 4.23
CA ASN A 70 2.47 -8.81 4.86
C ASN A 70 1.46 -8.67 6.00
N ASP A 71 1.55 -7.59 6.79
CA ASP A 71 0.63 -7.37 7.91
C ASP A 71 -0.75 -6.95 7.38
N CYS A 72 -0.78 -6.04 6.42
CA CYS A 72 -2.00 -5.65 5.72
C CYS A 72 -2.67 -6.84 5.02
N ALA A 73 -1.91 -7.69 4.32
CA ALA A 73 -2.47 -8.85 3.64
C ALA A 73 -3.12 -9.84 4.62
N LYS A 74 -2.54 -10.01 5.82
CA LYS A 74 -3.13 -10.83 6.89
C LYS A 74 -4.39 -10.18 7.48
N LEU A 75 -4.36 -8.87 7.72
CA LEU A 75 -5.48 -8.13 8.31
C LEU A 75 -6.68 -8.03 7.36
N ILE A 76 -6.42 -7.80 6.06
CA ILE A 76 -7.43 -7.57 5.03
C ILE A 76 -7.89 -8.88 4.38
N GLY A 77 -7.03 -9.91 4.36
CA GLY A 77 -7.29 -11.17 3.67
C GLY A 77 -7.24 -11.07 2.14
N LYS A 78 -6.63 -10.01 1.61
CA LYS A 78 -6.41 -9.75 0.17
C LYS A 78 -5.01 -9.19 -0.06
N SER A 79 -4.44 -9.45 -1.22
CA SER A 79 -3.20 -8.78 -1.63
C SER A 79 -3.49 -7.35 -2.08
N ALA A 80 -2.47 -6.49 -2.06
CA ALA A 80 -2.58 -5.13 -2.59
C ALA A 80 -2.94 -5.13 -4.08
N ASN A 81 -2.48 -6.13 -4.83
CA ASN A 81 -2.85 -6.29 -6.23
C ASN A 81 -4.34 -6.58 -6.41
N ASP A 82 -4.91 -7.50 -5.62
CA ASP A 82 -6.35 -7.82 -5.68
C ASP A 82 -7.22 -6.59 -5.43
N LEU A 83 -6.88 -5.80 -4.40
CA LEU A 83 -7.59 -4.57 -4.10
C LEU A 83 -7.42 -3.53 -5.20
N LYS A 84 -6.20 -3.34 -5.70
CA LYS A 84 -5.94 -2.35 -6.76
C LYS A 84 -6.77 -2.65 -8.00
N THR A 85 -6.75 -3.92 -8.44
CA THR A 85 -7.55 -4.38 -9.57
C THR A 85 -9.04 -4.10 -9.34
N ARG A 86 -9.56 -4.39 -8.14
CA ARG A 86 -10.97 -4.13 -7.82
C ARG A 86 -11.32 -2.64 -7.75
N CYS A 87 -10.45 -1.79 -7.21
CA CYS A 87 -10.67 -0.34 -7.17
C CYS A 87 -10.69 0.27 -8.57
N LEU A 88 -9.83 -0.22 -9.49
CA LEU A 88 -9.87 0.21 -10.89
C LEU A 88 -11.23 -0.13 -11.54
N PHE A 89 -11.76 -1.34 -11.29
CA PHE A 89 -13.09 -1.71 -11.77
C PHE A 89 -14.22 -0.82 -11.24
N VAL A 90 -14.13 -0.35 -9.99
CA VAL A 90 -15.14 0.56 -9.41
C VAL A 90 -15.06 1.95 -10.04
N ALA A 91 -13.85 2.47 -10.29
CA ALA A 91 -13.66 3.77 -10.93
C ALA A 91 -14.24 3.82 -12.36
N ASP A 92 -14.05 2.73 -13.13
CA ASP A 92 -14.58 2.62 -14.49
C ASP A 92 -16.12 2.58 -14.52
N LEU A 93 -16.75 1.90 -13.55
CA LEU A 93 -18.21 1.85 -13.41
C LEU A 93 -18.81 3.16 -12.92
N SER A 94 -18.08 3.95 -12.12
CA SER A 94 -18.53 5.28 -11.67
C SER A 94 -18.42 6.36 -12.75
N SER A 95 -17.76 6.05 -13.86
CA SER A 95 -17.57 6.93 -15.01
C SER A 95 -18.49 6.58 -16.19
N SER A 96 -19.42 5.62 -15.99
CA SER A 96 -20.33 5.07 -17.01
C SER A 96 -21.78 5.45 -16.76
#